data_AF-A0A2V6LCS8-F1
#
_entry.id   AF-A0A2V6LCS8-F1
#
_cell.length_a   1.000
_cell.length_b   1.000
_cell.length_c   1.000
_cell.angle_alpha   90.00
_cell.angle_beta   90.00
_cell.angle_gamma   90.00
#
_symmetry.space_group_name_H-M   'P 1'
#
loop_
_entity.id
_entity.type
_entity.pdbx_description
1 polymer ?
#
loop_
_entity_poly.entity_id
_entity_poly.type
_entity_poly.pdbx_seq_one_letter_code
_entity_poly.pdbx_strand_id
1 'polypeptide(L)'
;MATHGTDQDMVQRMLTAPNYRKSQLSLVLSGIMDLPIAMAFLTVGILLSVYYSVVPGTTLPAADNEIFGYYIVHEMPVVFRGLIIAGVFATMMGSTSAALNALATSFTKDFYLPYIRPGATDRQAIRAARIATAVFGILMIIVATVAANAVLQDAKLTIIPIAIGILGYTYGVLLAVFLVGMLTRNRGSDGVNVVAMIAGISAVLILCKVTIPAFDLPALFTGKIVPAQWNFGWFMPDWWPKIAWPWFVFVGCVVTLAISALVRTPQTQIAAADAHVALTNHQT
;
A
#
# COMPACT_ATOMS: atom_id res chain seq x y z
N MET A 1 3.60 -9.49 -8.08
CA MET A 1 4.18 -8.58 -9.09
C MET A 1 3.98 -7.11 -8.73
N ALA A 2 2.77 -6.66 -8.38
CA ALA A 2 2.56 -5.25 -8.04
C ALA A 2 3.41 -4.77 -6.85
N THR A 3 3.30 -5.41 -5.68
CA THR A 3 4.10 -5.05 -4.49
C THR A 3 5.61 -5.12 -4.70
N HIS A 4 6.08 -6.03 -5.56
CA HIS A 4 7.52 -6.25 -5.72
C HIS A 4 8.14 -5.51 -6.90
N GLY A 5 7.35 -5.12 -7.91
CA GLY A 5 7.83 -4.53 -9.15
C GLY A 5 7.40 -3.09 -9.38
N THR A 6 6.35 -2.62 -8.70
CA THR A 6 5.82 -1.25 -8.87
C THR A 6 5.84 -0.44 -7.57
N ASP A 7 6.21 -1.04 -6.44
CA ASP A 7 6.34 -0.33 -5.17
C ASP A 7 7.72 0.33 -5.07
N GLN A 8 7.74 1.61 -4.73
CA GLN A 8 8.94 2.41 -4.64
C GLN A 8 9.93 1.88 -3.60
N ASP A 9 9.47 1.39 -2.44
CA ASP A 9 10.37 0.82 -1.43
C ASP A 9 11.09 -0.43 -1.96
N MET A 10 10.33 -1.35 -2.59
CA MET A 10 10.93 -2.57 -3.13
C MET A 10 11.87 -2.27 -4.29
N VAL A 11 11.47 -1.40 -5.23
CA VAL A 11 12.30 -1.02 -6.38
C VAL A 11 13.61 -0.39 -5.90
N GLN A 12 13.58 0.47 -4.88
CA GLN A 12 14.79 1.05 -4.31
C GLN A 12 15.72 -0.03 -3.74
N ARG A 13 15.20 -1.02 -3.01
CA ARG A 13 15.99 -2.14 -2.48
C ARG A 13 16.59 -3.00 -3.59
N MET A 14 15.89 -3.15 -4.71
CA MET A 14 16.39 -3.89 -5.86
C MET A 14 17.55 -3.17 -6.56
N LEU A 15 17.51 -1.83 -6.62
CA LEU A 15 18.53 -1.00 -7.26
C LEU A 15 19.82 -0.86 -6.43
N THR A 16 19.75 -1.11 -5.12
CA THR A 16 20.93 -1.15 -4.25
C THR A 16 21.61 -2.51 -4.22
N ALA A 17 21.02 -3.53 -4.86
CA ALA A 17 21.61 -4.86 -4.94
C ALA A 17 22.89 -4.85 -5.80
N PRO A 18 23.96 -5.58 -5.43
CA PRO A 18 25.22 -5.55 -6.17
C PRO A 18 25.14 -6.04 -7.62
N ASN A 19 24.17 -6.89 -7.92
CA ASN A 19 23.91 -7.39 -9.27
C ASN A 19 22.47 -7.90 -9.41
N TYR A 20 22.04 -8.03 -10.66
CA TYR A 20 20.71 -8.51 -11.04
C TYR A 20 20.35 -9.87 -10.42
N ARG A 21 21.27 -10.85 -10.44
CA ARG A 21 21.00 -12.20 -9.90
C ARG A 21 20.71 -12.17 -8.39
N LYS A 22 21.46 -11.37 -7.63
CA LYS A 22 21.21 -11.18 -6.19
C LYS A 22 19.91 -10.43 -5.93
N SER A 23 19.57 -9.46 -6.77
CA SER A 23 18.29 -8.73 -6.69
C SER A 23 17.10 -9.69 -6.89
N GLN A 24 17.14 -10.53 -7.93
CA GLN A 24 16.11 -11.55 -8.17
C GLN A 24 16.03 -12.59 -7.06
N LEU A 25 17.19 -13.07 -6.58
CA LEU A 25 17.21 -14.02 -5.47
C LEU A 25 16.59 -13.42 -4.21
N SER A 26 16.89 -12.15 -3.89
CA SER A 26 16.30 -11.43 -2.76
C SER A 26 14.77 -11.37 -2.86
N LEU A 27 14.25 -11.06 -4.06
CA LEU A 27 12.81 -11.07 -4.31
C LEU A 27 12.18 -12.44 -4.07
N VAL A 28 12.74 -13.50 -4.66
CA VAL A 28 12.20 -14.86 -4.50
C VAL A 28 12.28 -15.30 -3.04
N LEU A 29 13.41 -15.04 -2.37
CA LEU A 29 13.57 -15.36 -0.96
C LEU A 29 12.59 -14.60 -0.07
N SER A 30 12.29 -13.34 -0.37
CA SER A 30 11.28 -12.58 0.38
C SER A 30 9.91 -13.25 0.34
N GLY A 31 9.44 -13.66 -0.84
CA GLY A 31 8.15 -14.36 -0.97
C GLY A 31 8.15 -15.75 -0.34
N ILE A 32 9.27 -16.48 -0.39
CA ILE A 32 9.40 -17.78 0.30
C ILE A 32 9.35 -17.59 1.83
N MET A 33 9.97 -16.53 2.35
CA MET A 33 10.00 -16.23 3.79
C MET A 33 8.65 -15.78 4.35
N ASP A 34 7.76 -15.24 3.52
CA ASP A 34 6.41 -14.86 3.96
C ASP A 34 5.59 -16.09 4.40
N LEU A 35 5.80 -17.25 3.77
CA LEU A 35 5.07 -18.48 4.10
C LEU A 35 5.30 -18.97 5.55
N PRO A 36 6.55 -19.24 6.01
CA PRO A 36 6.79 -19.66 7.38
C PRO A 36 6.39 -18.58 8.40
N ILE A 37 6.53 -17.29 8.06
CA ILE A 37 6.08 -16.20 8.93
C ILE A 37 4.56 -16.26 9.10
N ALA A 38 3.80 -16.37 8.01
CA ALA A 38 2.34 -16.50 8.06
C ALA A 38 1.91 -17.75 8.87
N MET A 39 2.58 -18.89 8.66
CA MET A 39 2.33 -20.10 9.42
C MET A 39 2.60 -19.92 10.92
N ALA A 40 3.64 -19.20 11.30
CA ALA A 40 3.93 -18.88 12.70
C ALA A 40 2.82 -18.03 13.33
N PHE A 41 2.35 -16.98 12.65
CA PHE A 41 1.24 -16.14 13.14
C PHE A 41 -0.07 -16.91 13.27
N LEU A 42 -0.40 -17.76 12.30
CA LEU A 42 -1.59 -18.62 12.39
C LEU A 42 -1.50 -19.62 13.54
N THR A 43 -0.32 -20.23 13.73
CA THR A 43 -0.08 -21.16 14.84
C THR A 43 -0.23 -20.46 16.17
N VAL A 44 0.33 -19.25 16.33
CA VAL A 44 0.16 -18.44 17.55
C VAL A 44 -1.31 -18.12 17.78
N GLY A 45 -2.07 -17.73 16.74
CA GLY A 45 -3.51 -17.47 16.87
C GLY A 45 -4.30 -18.68 17.40
N ILE A 46 -4.03 -19.87 16.87
CA ILE A 46 -4.66 -21.12 17.33
C ILE A 46 -4.28 -21.41 18.79
N LEU A 47 -3.00 -21.27 19.15
CA LEU A 47 -2.53 -21.51 20.52
C LEU A 47 -3.16 -20.55 21.52
N LEU A 48 -3.32 -19.27 21.17
CA LEU A 48 -4.01 -18.29 22.01
C LEU A 48 -5.49 -18.65 22.18
N SER A 49 -6.16 -19.06 21.10
CA SER A 49 -7.55 -19.51 21.16
C SER A 49 -7.71 -20.69 22.13
N VAL A 50 -6.81 -21.68 22.08
CA VAL A 50 -6.80 -22.82 23.02
C VAL A 50 -6.50 -22.36 24.44
N TYR A 51 -5.49 -21.49 24.63
CA TYR A 51 -5.07 -20.99 25.93
C TYR A 51 -6.24 -20.35 26.71
N TYR A 52 -6.94 -19.38 26.10
CA TYR A 52 -8.08 -18.72 26.74
C TYR A 52 -9.33 -19.60 26.87
N SER A 53 -9.38 -20.73 26.17
CA SER A 53 -10.47 -21.70 26.31
C SER A 53 -10.27 -22.66 27.49
N VAL A 54 -9.01 -22.86 27.92
CA VAL A 54 -8.64 -23.89 28.91
C VAL A 54 -8.22 -23.30 30.25
N VAL A 55 -7.61 -22.10 30.26
CA VAL A 55 -7.13 -21.48 31.49
C VAL A 55 -8.27 -20.78 32.23
N PRO A 56 -8.66 -21.22 33.44
CA PRO A 56 -9.73 -20.57 34.19
C PRO A 56 -9.28 -19.20 34.72
N GLY A 57 -10.19 -18.22 34.68
CA GLY A 57 -9.96 -16.90 35.29
C GLY A 57 -9.26 -15.87 34.40
N THR A 58 -8.89 -16.23 33.16
CA THR A 58 -8.37 -15.26 32.18
C THR A 58 -9.52 -14.50 31.52
N THR A 59 -9.44 -13.17 31.48
CA THR A 59 -10.39 -12.32 30.76
C THR A 59 -9.94 -12.13 29.32
N LEU A 60 -10.79 -12.49 28.36
CA LEU A 60 -10.54 -12.19 26.95
C LEU A 60 -10.73 -10.67 26.70
N PRO A 61 -9.83 -10.00 25.98
CA PRO A 61 -10.09 -8.65 25.47
C PRO A 61 -11.37 -8.59 24.64
N ALA A 62 -12.02 -7.42 24.63
CA ALA A 62 -13.24 -7.21 23.86
C ALA A 62 -13.02 -7.21 22.34
N ALA A 63 -11.81 -6.87 21.89
CA ALA A 63 -11.42 -6.86 20.48
C ALA A 63 -10.51 -8.05 20.16
N ASP A 64 -10.88 -8.84 19.14
CA ASP A 64 -10.10 -10.00 18.68
C ASP A 64 -8.65 -9.62 18.30
N ASN A 65 -8.46 -8.43 17.73
CA ASN A 65 -7.16 -7.93 17.30
C ASN A 65 -6.21 -7.59 18.47
N GLU A 66 -6.73 -7.45 19.69
CA GLU A 66 -5.96 -7.11 20.88
C GLU A 66 -5.46 -8.35 21.64
N ILE A 67 -5.99 -9.54 21.35
CA ILE A 67 -5.70 -10.78 22.08
C ILE A 67 -4.20 -11.06 22.14
N PHE A 68 -3.49 -10.93 21.02
CA PHE A 68 -2.05 -11.17 20.96
C PHE A 68 -1.27 -10.15 21.80
N GLY A 69 -1.61 -8.87 21.69
CA GLY A 69 -0.97 -7.80 22.47
C GLY A 69 -1.25 -7.93 23.97
N TYR A 70 -2.48 -8.28 24.33
CA TYR A 70 -2.89 -8.51 25.71
C TYR A 70 -2.11 -9.66 26.34
N TYR A 71 -1.96 -10.79 25.63
CA TYR A 71 -1.19 -11.94 26.11
C TYR A 71 0.29 -11.58 26.33
N ILE A 72 0.92 -10.83 25.41
CA ILE A 72 2.30 -10.37 25.57
C ILE A 72 2.46 -9.52 26.84
N VAL A 73 1.49 -8.67 27.14
CA VAL A 73 1.56 -7.74 28.27
C VAL A 73 1.26 -8.42 29.60
N HIS A 74 0.23 -9.27 29.67
CA HIS A 74 -0.30 -9.75 30.94
C HIS A 74 0.18 -11.16 31.31
N GLU A 75 0.39 -12.04 30.33
CA GLU A 75 0.64 -13.47 30.58
C GLU A 75 2.10 -13.88 30.37
N MET A 76 2.86 -13.13 29.55
CA MET A 76 4.25 -13.50 29.27
C MET A 76 5.22 -13.14 30.41
N PRO A 77 6.22 -13.99 30.70
CA PRO A 77 7.29 -13.67 31.64
C PRO A 77 8.07 -12.43 31.22
N VAL A 78 8.53 -11.66 32.21
CA VAL A 78 9.15 -10.33 32.04
C VAL A 78 10.23 -10.27 30.97
N VAL A 79 11.09 -11.30 30.86
CA VAL A 79 12.20 -11.34 29.89
C VAL A 79 11.66 -11.46 28.45
N PHE A 80 10.75 -12.41 28.22
CA PHE A 80 10.19 -12.65 26.89
C PHE A 80 9.25 -11.51 26.46
N ARG A 81 8.47 -10.97 27.39
CA ARG A 81 7.66 -9.77 27.17
C ARG A 81 8.50 -8.61 26.68
N GLY A 82 9.62 -8.31 27.37
CA GLY A 82 10.53 -7.23 26.97
C GLY A 82 11.15 -7.46 25.58
N LEU A 83 11.61 -8.68 25.31
CA LEU A 83 12.21 -9.04 24.02
C LEU A 83 11.23 -8.91 22.86
N ILE A 84 9.99 -9.39 23.02
CA ILE A 84 8.97 -9.35 21.97
C ILE A 84 8.52 -7.91 21.72
N ILE A 85 8.26 -7.13 22.77
CA ILE A 85 7.90 -5.71 22.63
C ILE A 85 9.01 -4.96 21.89
N ALA A 86 10.28 -5.18 22.27
CA ALA A 86 11.42 -4.58 21.58
C ALA A 86 11.49 -4.99 20.10
N GLY A 87 11.26 -6.26 19.78
CA GLY A 87 11.24 -6.77 18.40
C GLY A 87 10.10 -6.18 17.55
N VAL A 88 8.91 -6.01 18.14
CA VAL A 88 7.76 -5.37 17.49
C VAL A 88 8.08 -3.92 17.15
N PHE A 89 8.62 -3.15 18.11
CA PHE A 89 9.02 -1.77 17.87
C PHE A 89 10.15 -1.67 16.84
N ALA A 90 11.16 -2.54 16.90
CA ALA A 90 12.26 -2.56 15.94
C ALA A 90 11.75 -2.82 14.50
N THR A 91 10.82 -3.77 14.34
CA THR A 91 10.20 -4.09 13.04
C THR A 91 9.39 -2.91 12.52
N MET A 92 8.56 -2.30 13.39
CA MET A 92 7.75 -1.12 13.06
C MET A 92 8.61 0.08 12.65
N MET A 93 9.73 0.32 13.33
CA MET A 93 10.65 1.41 12.99
C MET A 93 11.27 1.20 11.60
N GLY A 94 11.64 -0.05 11.26
CA GLY A 94 12.15 -0.40 9.95
C GLY A 94 11.16 -0.09 8.82
N SER A 95 9.91 -0.54 8.94
CA SER A 95 8.87 -0.29 7.93
C SER A 95 8.47 1.19 7.85
N THR A 96 8.38 1.88 8.98
CA THR A 96 8.05 3.31 9.03
C THR A 96 9.12 4.16 8.36
N SER A 97 10.40 3.86 8.64
CA SER A 97 11.53 4.54 8.01
C SER A 97 11.54 4.34 6.49
N ALA A 98 11.33 3.10 6.03
CA ALA A 98 11.24 2.77 4.61
C ALA A 98 10.10 3.52 3.91
N ALA A 99 8.90 3.52 4.49
CA ALA A 99 7.73 4.22 3.94
C ALA A 99 7.96 5.74 3.87
N LEU A 100 8.51 6.36 4.93
CA LEU A 100 8.84 7.79 4.93
C LEU A 100 9.90 8.15 3.88
N ASN A 101 10.91 7.28 3.69
CA ASN A 101 11.94 7.48 2.68
C ASN A 101 11.37 7.38 1.25
N ALA A 102 10.52 6.39 1.00
CA ALA A 102 9.85 6.20 -0.28
C ALA A 102 8.97 7.42 -0.63
N LEU A 103 8.15 7.89 0.31
CA LEU A 103 7.31 9.08 0.16
C LEU A 103 8.11 10.35 -0.08
N ALA A 104 9.16 10.60 0.71
CA ALA A 104 10.02 11.77 0.56
C ALA A 104 10.76 11.75 -0.79
N THR A 105 11.21 10.58 -1.23
CA THR A 105 11.88 10.41 -2.52
C THR A 105 10.92 10.65 -3.68
N SER A 106 9.73 10.03 -3.66
CA SER A 106 8.71 10.24 -4.68
C SER A 106 8.27 11.71 -4.73
N PHE A 107 8.00 12.34 -3.59
CA PHE A 107 7.73 13.79 -3.55
C PHE A 107 8.85 14.61 -4.18
N THR A 108 10.10 14.33 -3.83
CA THR A 108 11.24 15.14 -4.29
C THR A 108 11.52 14.95 -5.78
N LYS A 109 11.51 13.71 -6.25
CA LYS A 109 11.88 13.33 -7.63
C LYS A 109 10.73 13.49 -8.62
N ASP A 110 9.50 13.25 -8.18
CA ASP A 110 8.33 13.22 -9.08
C ASP A 110 7.59 14.57 -9.08
N PHE A 111 7.65 15.33 -7.97
CA PHE A 111 6.94 16.61 -7.84
C PHE A 111 7.87 17.82 -7.70
N TYR A 112 8.77 17.79 -6.72
CA TYR A 112 9.57 18.96 -6.37
C TYR A 112 10.54 19.34 -7.49
N LEU A 113 11.35 18.40 -7.98
CA LEU A 113 12.28 18.69 -9.07
C LEU A 113 11.53 19.02 -10.37
N PRO A 114 10.56 18.24 -10.87
CA PRO A 114 10.01 18.51 -12.19
C PRO A 114 9.09 19.74 -12.25
N TYR A 115 8.33 20.03 -11.19
CA TYR A 115 7.26 21.04 -11.25
C TYR A 115 7.46 22.23 -10.30
N ILE A 116 8.08 22.03 -9.13
CA ILE A 116 8.25 23.10 -8.15
C ILE A 116 9.56 23.87 -8.39
N ARG A 117 10.66 23.15 -8.62
CA ARG A 117 12.00 23.74 -8.81
C ARG A 117 12.92 22.89 -9.69
N PRO A 118 12.78 22.96 -11.03
CA PRO A 118 13.60 22.21 -12.01
C PRO A 118 15.11 22.41 -11.91
N GLY A 119 15.56 23.60 -11.52
CA GLY A 119 16.98 23.92 -11.35
C GLY A 119 17.48 23.82 -9.91
N ALA A 120 16.85 23.02 -9.06
CA ALA A 120 17.28 22.90 -7.67
C ALA A 120 18.68 22.26 -7.56
N THR A 121 19.54 22.80 -6.70
CA THR A 121 20.82 22.17 -6.39
C THR A 121 20.62 20.94 -5.50
N ASP A 122 21.60 20.04 -5.45
CA ASP A 122 21.55 18.84 -4.58
C ASP A 122 21.24 19.18 -3.12
N ARG A 123 21.82 20.28 -2.62
CA ARG A 123 21.56 20.76 -1.25
C ARG A 123 20.10 21.17 -1.05
N GLN A 124 19.46 21.75 -2.06
CA GLN A 124 18.05 22.13 -2.03
C GLN A 124 17.15 20.90 -2.16
N ALA A 125 17.50 19.93 -3.01
CA ALA A 125 16.79 18.67 -3.14
C ALA A 125 16.82 17.86 -1.83
N ILE A 126 17.99 17.75 -1.19
CA ILE A 126 18.14 17.09 0.13
C ILE A 126 17.32 17.83 1.20
N ARG A 127 17.31 19.17 1.18
CA ARG A 127 16.49 19.94 2.12
C ARG A 127 14.99 19.69 1.90
N ALA A 128 14.54 19.66 0.64
CA ALA A 128 13.16 19.34 0.30
C ALA A 128 12.76 17.93 0.76
N ALA A 129 13.62 16.94 0.54
CA ALA A 129 13.40 15.57 1.01
C ALA A 129 13.25 15.51 2.55
N ARG A 130 14.13 16.18 3.31
CA ARG A 130 14.02 16.22 4.79
C ARG A 130 12.75 16.89 5.28
N ILE A 131 12.33 17.98 4.64
CA ILE A 131 11.07 18.66 4.96
C ILE A 131 9.89 17.74 4.64
N ALA A 132 9.90 17.08 3.47
CA ALA A 132 8.87 16.12 3.09
C ALA A 132 8.77 14.96 4.10
N THR A 133 9.91 14.40 4.55
CA THR A 133 9.94 13.39 5.61
C THR A 133 9.26 13.89 6.89
N ALA A 134 9.55 15.11 7.33
CA ALA A 134 8.93 15.68 8.53
C ALA A 134 7.41 15.87 8.35
N VAL A 135 6.98 16.41 7.19
CA VAL A 135 5.57 16.62 6.87
C VAL A 135 4.80 15.30 6.80
N PHE A 136 5.32 14.30 6.09
CA PHE A 136 4.69 12.97 6.03
C PHE A 136 4.71 12.25 7.39
N GLY A 137 5.75 12.44 8.20
CA GLY A 137 5.80 11.93 9.58
C GLY A 137 4.69 12.52 10.45
N ILE A 138 4.49 13.85 10.40
CA ILE A 138 3.39 14.52 11.11
C ILE A 138 2.04 14.00 10.60
N LEU A 139 1.88 13.87 9.29
CA LEU A 139 0.64 13.34 8.70
C LEU A 139 0.35 11.89 9.15
N MET A 140 1.36 11.02 9.18
CA MET A 140 1.23 9.66 9.70
C MET A 140 0.80 9.65 11.17
N ILE A 141 1.37 10.54 12.01
CA ILE A 141 0.98 10.66 13.42
C ILE A 141 -0.49 11.08 13.54
N ILE A 142 -0.95 12.05 12.74
CA ILE A 142 -2.34 12.49 12.74
C ILE A 142 -3.27 11.33 12.36
N VAL A 143 -3.00 10.66 11.24
CA VAL A 143 -3.80 9.52 10.76
C VAL A 143 -3.80 8.38 11.79
N ALA A 144 -2.65 8.04 12.35
CA ALA A 144 -2.53 7.02 13.39
C ALA A 144 -3.31 7.37 14.66
N THR A 145 -3.29 8.64 15.07
CA THR A 145 -4.02 9.11 16.25
C THR A 145 -5.54 9.05 16.03
N VAL A 146 -6.00 9.47 14.85
CA VAL A 146 -7.43 9.39 14.48
C VAL A 146 -7.88 7.93 14.42
N ALA A 147 -7.09 7.05 13.79
CA ALA A 147 -7.40 5.63 13.71
C ALA A 147 -7.41 4.97 15.09
N ALA A 148 -6.44 5.28 15.96
CA ALA A 148 -6.40 4.79 17.33
C ALA A 148 -7.63 5.24 18.12
N ASN A 149 -8.01 6.50 18.00
CA ASN A 149 -9.21 7.02 18.67
C ASN A 149 -10.50 6.34 18.17
N ALA A 150 -10.60 6.06 16.87
CA ALA A 150 -11.75 5.35 16.30
C ALA A 150 -11.86 3.91 16.83
N VAL A 151 -10.75 3.17 16.91
CA VAL A 151 -10.74 1.80 17.47
C VAL A 151 -11.11 1.79 18.96
N LEU A 152 -10.71 2.80 19.72
CA LEU A 152 -11.09 2.93 21.13
C LEU A 152 -12.60 3.16 21.32
N GLN A 153 -13.28 3.77 20.34
CA GLN A 153 -14.73 4.01 20.39
C GLN A 153 -15.55 2.81 19.90
N ASP A 154 -15.03 2.04 18.94
CA ASP A 154 -15.65 0.81 18.45
C ASP A 154 -14.60 -0.28 18.24
N ALA A 155 -14.52 -1.18 19.21
CA ALA A 155 -13.61 -2.32 19.24
C ALA A 155 -13.76 -3.28 18.04
N LYS A 156 -14.88 -3.23 17.31
CA LYS A 156 -15.10 -4.05 16.10
C LYS A 156 -14.45 -3.44 14.86
N LEU A 157 -14.07 -2.16 14.90
CA LEU A 157 -13.35 -1.52 13.81
C LEU A 157 -11.94 -2.09 13.71
N THR A 158 -11.70 -2.81 12.62
CA THR A 158 -10.37 -3.33 12.30
C THR A 158 -9.74 -2.44 11.24
N ILE A 159 -8.50 -2.00 11.47
CA ILE A 159 -7.76 -1.15 10.51
C ILE A 159 -7.22 -1.98 9.34
N ILE A 160 -7.00 -3.29 9.54
CA ILE A 160 -6.41 -4.21 8.55
C ILE A 160 -7.19 -4.20 7.21
N PRO A 161 -8.53 -4.37 7.17
CA PRO A 161 -9.30 -4.28 5.91
C PRO A 161 -9.16 -2.95 5.18
N ILE A 162 -9.02 -1.83 5.90
CA ILE A 162 -8.84 -0.50 5.29
C ILE A 162 -7.48 -0.45 4.61
N ALA A 163 -6.42 -0.87 5.32
CA ALA A 163 -5.06 -0.91 4.78
C ALA A 163 -4.96 -1.83 3.55
N ILE A 164 -5.46 -3.07 3.65
CA ILE A 164 -5.48 -4.04 2.54
C ILE A 164 -6.33 -3.51 1.37
N GLY A 165 -7.45 -2.85 1.66
CA GLY A 165 -8.31 -2.24 0.65
C GLY A 165 -7.58 -1.21 -0.20
N ILE A 166 -6.86 -0.27 0.44
CA ILE A 166 -6.07 0.76 -0.26
C ILE A 166 -5.08 0.12 -1.24
N LEU A 167 -4.37 -0.93 -0.81
CA LEU A 167 -3.45 -1.68 -1.67
C LEU A 167 -4.21 -2.35 -2.82
N GLY A 168 -5.36 -2.97 -2.53
CA GLY A 168 -6.19 -3.66 -3.51
C GLY A 168 -6.69 -2.76 -4.64
N TYR A 169 -7.12 -1.54 -4.32
CA TYR A 169 -7.68 -0.60 -5.31
C TYR A 169 -6.60 0.07 -6.16
N THR A 170 -5.41 0.30 -5.61
CA THR A 170 -4.37 1.13 -6.25
C THR A 170 -3.30 0.30 -6.98
N TYR A 171 -2.86 -0.82 -6.41
CA TYR A 171 -1.77 -1.60 -7.01
C TYR A 171 -2.14 -2.26 -8.33
N GLY A 172 -3.41 -2.63 -8.52
CA GLY A 172 -3.87 -3.21 -9.78
C GLY A 172 -3.68 -2.26 -10.95
N VAL A 173 -4.10 -1.00 -10.78
CA VAL A 173 -4.03 0.00 -11.85
C VAL A 173 -2.60 0.48 -12.12
N LEU A 174 -1.75 0.56 -11.09
CA LEU A 174 -0.33 0.85 -11.25
C LEU A 174 0.37 -0.26 -12.03
N LEU A 175 0.13 -1.53 -11.65
CA LEU A 175 0.68 -2.68 -12.33
C LEU A 175 0.30 -2.70 -13.82
N ALA A 176 -0.94 -2.37 -14.16
CA ALA A 176 -1.40 -2.34 -15.55
C ALA A 176 -0.61 -1.35 -16.42
N VAL A 177 -0.39 -0.12 -15.95
CA VAL A 177 0.37 0.89 -16.71
C VAL A 177 1.83 0.44 -16.89
N PHE A 178 2.44 -0.13 -15.86
CA PHE A 178 3.77 -0.73 -15.95
C PHE A 178 3.81 -1.87 -16.97
N LEU A 179 2.83 -2.78 -16.94
CA LEU A 179 2.75 -3.90 -17.89
C LEU A 179 2.58 -3.42 -19.34
N VAL A 180 1.77 -2.39 -19.58
CA VAL A 180 1.63 -1.79 -20.92
C VAL A 180 2.98 -1.25 -21.40
N GLY A 181 3.69 -0.48 -20.57
CA GLY A 181 5.01 0.05 -20.92
C GLY A 181 6.09 -1.03 -21.12
N MET A 182 6.05 -2.13 -20.38
CA MET A 182 7.03 -3.21 -20.49
C MET A 182 6.73 -4.20 -21.63
N LEU A 183 5.45 -4.52 -21.87
CA LEU A 183 5.03 -5.57 -22.81
C LEU A 183 4.65 -5.02 -24.20
N THR A 184 4.48 -3.71 -24.34
CA THR A 184 4.11 -3.10 -25.62
C THR A 184 5.06 -1.95 -25.97
N ARG A 185 5.37 -1.79 -27.26
CA ARG A 185 6.29 -0.74 -27.75
C ARG A 185 5.56 0.51 -28.26
N ASN A 186 4.28 0.40 -28.58
CA ASN A 186 3.51 1.43 -29.28
C ASN A 186 2.09 1.63 -28.73
N ARG A 187 1.81 1.13 -27.52
CA ARG A 187 0.50 1.28 -26.85
C ARG A 187 0.64 2.04 -25.54
N GLY A 188 -0.44 2.70 -25.16
CA GLY A 188 -0.50 3.56 -23.97
C GLY A 188 -0.06 4.99 -24.25
N SER A 189 -0.66 5.93 -23.53
CA SER A 189 -0.36 7.36 -23.56
C SER A 189 -0.56 7.93 -22.17
N ASP A 190 0.28 8.87 -21.74
CA ASP A 190 0.24 9.40 -20.37
C ASP A 190 -1.16 9.89 -19.95
N GLY A 191 -1.80 10.70 -20.80
CA GLY A 191 -3.15 11.22 -20.50
C GLY A 191 -4.22 10.12 -20.43
N VAL A 192 -4.14 9.12 -21.31
CA VAL A 192 -5.08 8.00 -21.32
C VAL A 192 -4.82 7.06 -20.16
N ASN A 193 -3.57 6.86 -19.76
CA ASN A 193 -3.20 6.02 -18.62
C ASN A 193 -3.81 6.57 -17.32
N VAL A 194 -3.83 7.88 -17.13
CA VAL A 194 -4.51 8.49 -15.97
C VAL A 194 -6.00 8.18 -15.98
N VAL A 195 -6.68 8.33 -17.12
CA VAL A 195 -8.11 8.01 -17.26
C VAL A 195 -8.35 6.50 -17.04
N ALA A 196 -7.50 5.65 -17.60
CA ALA A 196 -7.55 4.20 -17.46
C ALA A 196 -7.35 3.76 -16.01
N MET A 197 -6.49 4.44 -15.25
CA MET A 197 -6.29 4.18 -13.82
C MET A 197 -7.52 4.58 -13.01
N ILE A 198 -8.10 5.76 -13.26
CA ILE A 198 -9.34 6.21 -12.60
C ILE A 198 -10.49 5.25 -12.91
N ALA A 199 -10.61 4.81 -14.17
CA ALA A 199 -11.61 3.84 -14.60
C ALA A 199 -11.38 2.46 -13.93
N GLY A 200 -10.13 2.01 -13.82
CA GLY A 200 -9.78 0.77 -13.12
C GLY A 200 -10.11 0.81 -11.63
N ILE A 201 -9.75 1.89 -10.93
CA ILE A 201 -10.12 2.08 -9.51
C ILE A 201 -11.64 2.08 -9.37
N SER A 202 -12.34 2.84 -10.21
CA SER A 202 -13.81 2.92 -10.20
C SER A 202 -14.45 1.55 -10.45
N ALA A 203 -13.92 0.78 -11.41
CA ALA A 203 -14.38 -0.57 -11.69
C ALA A 203 -14.18 -1.50 -10.48
N VAL A 204 -13.05 -1.42 -9.78
CA VAL A 204 -12.86 -2.20 -8.55
C VAL A 204 -13.87 -1.80 -7.49
N LEU A 205 -14.05 -0.51 -7.24
CA LEU A 205 -14.99 -0.02 -6.21
C LEU A 205 -16.44 -0.47 -6.50
N ILE A 206 -16.87 -0.39 -7.76
CA ILE A 206 -18.23 -0.72 -8.20
C ILE A 206 -18.42 -2.23 -8.31
N LEU A 207 -17.61 -2.93 -9.12
CA LEU A 207 -17.75 -4.37 -9.39
C LEU A 207 -17.49 -5.21 -8.14
N CYS A 208 -16.66 -4.75 -7.22
CA CYS A 208 -16.41 -5.49 -6.00
C CYS A 208 -17.33 -5.11 -4.84
N LYS A 209 -18.32 -4.23 -5.07
CA LYS A 209 -19.25 -3.73 -4.04
C LYS A 209 -18.50 -3.26 -2.79
N VAL A 210 -17.46 -2.44 -3.01
CA VAL A 210 -16.58 -1.97 -1.94
C VAL A 210 -17.34 -1.01 -1.03
N THR A 211 -17.20 -1.23 0.27
CA THR A 211 -17.71 -0.34 1.32
C THR A 211 -16.53 0.30 2.04
N ILE A 212 -16.41 1.62 1.97
CA ILE A 212 -15.35 2.37 2.64
C ILE A 212 -15.94 3.08 3.87
N PRO A 213 -15.37 2.89 5.08
CA PRO A 213 -15.71 3.73 6.21
C PRO A 213 -15.19 5.14 5.94
N ALA A 214 -16.11 6.11 5.90
CA ALA A 214 -15.85 7.50 5.59
C ALA A 214 -16.76 8.41 6.44
N PHE A 215 -17.01 9.62 5.97
CA PHE A 215 -17.88 10.59 6.63
C PHE A 215 -19.13 10.84 5.79
N ASP A 216 -20.23 11.18 6.45
CA ASP A 216 -21.46 11.61 5.80
C ASP A 216 -21.22 12.95 5.08
N LEU A 217 -21.32 12.94 3.75
CA LEU A 217 -21.04 14.09 2.88
C LEU A 217 -21.95 15.29 3.22
N PRO A 218 -23.30 15.14 3.24
CA PRO A 218 -24.21 16.17 3.74
C PRO A 218 -23.84 16.71 5.13
N ALA A 219 -23.51 15.84 6.08
CA ALA A 219 -23.14 16.28 7.43
C ALA A 219 -21.85 17.11 7.43
N LEU A 220 -20.87 16.72 6.59
CA LEU A 220 -19.60 17.42 6.44
C LEU A 220 -19.79 18.86 5.93
N PHE A 221 -20.69 19.08 4.97
CA PHE A 221 -21.04 20.43 4.49
C PHE A 221 -21.70 21.29 5.57
N THR A 222 -22.31 20.67 6.59
CA THR A 222 -22.89 21.36 7.76
C THR A 222 -21.92 21.49 8.94
N GLY A 223 -20.65 21.10 8.76
CA GLY A 223 -19.62 21.15 9.80
C GLY A 223 -19.71 20.01 10.84
N LYS A 224 -20.53 18.98 10.59
CA LYS A 224 -20.66 17.81 11.47
C LYS A 224 -19.87 16.64 10.92
N ILE A 225 -19.03 16.03 11.77
CA ILE A 225 -18.28 14.83 11.42
C ILE A 225 -19.10 13.63 11.89
N VAL A 226 -19.90 13.07 10.99
CA VAL A 226 -20.70 11.87 11.26
C VAL A 226 -20.10 10.70 10.49
N PRO A 227 -19.72 9.58 11.14
CA PRO A 227 -19.25 8.39 10.46
C PRO A 227 -20.32 7.82 9.51
N ALA A 228 -19.94 7.47 8.29
CA ALA A 228 -20.81 6.84 7.30
C ALA A 228 -20.08 5.76 6.51
N GLN A 229 -20.82 4.87 5.86
CA GLN A 229 -20.28 3.82 4.99
C GLN A 229 -20.59 4.16 3.54
N TRP A 230 -19.56 4.44 2.75
CA TRP A 230 -19.72 4.68 1.32
C TRP A 230 -19.76 3.36 0.58
N ASN A 231 -20.94 2.97 0.12
CA ASN A 231 -21.14 1.77 -0.71
C ASN A 231 -21.06 2.16 -2.19
N PHE A 232 -19.98 1.78 -2.86
CA PHE A 232 -19.77 2.08 -4.27
C PHE A 232 -20.54 1.14 -5.21
N GLY A 233 -21.00 -0.01 -4.72
CA GLY A 233 -21.80 -0.97 -5.48
C GLY A 233 -23.29 -0.93 -5.15
N TRP A 234 -23.81 0.19 -4.63
CA TRP A 234 -25.20 0.29 -4.17
C TRP A 234 -26.26 0.04 -5.27
N PHE A 235 -25.91 0.26 -6.53
CA PHE A 235 -26.78 0.05 -7.69
C PHE A 235 -26.54 -1.30 -8.40
N MET A 236 -25.58 -2.09 -7.93
CA MET A 236 -25.29 -3.38 -8.54
C MET A 236 -26.40 -4.39 -8.22
N PRO A 237 -26.82 -5.21 -9.19
CA PRO A 237 -27.86 -6.21 -8.96
C PRO A 237 -27.53 -7.18 -7.81
N ASP A 238 -28.57 -7.70 -7.15
CA ASP A 238 -28.41 -8.64 -6.03
C ASP A 238 -27.75 -9.95 -6.45
N TRP A 239 -27.93 -10.37 -7.70
CA TRP A 239 -27.30 -11.57 -8.25
C TRP A 239 -25.77 -11.43 -8.40
N TRP A 240 -25.24 -10.21 -8.43
CA TRP A 240 -23.81 -9.99 -8.56
C TRP A 240 -23.07 -10.27 -7.24
N PRO A 241 -22.10 -11.20 -7.21
CA PRO A 241 -21.44 -11.60 -5.98
C PRO A 241 -20.55 -10.48 -5.41
N LYS A 242 -20.40 -10.44 -4.08
CA LYS A 242 -19.40 -9.60 -3.44
C LYS A 242 -18.02 -10.22 -3.67
N ILE A 243 -17.26 -9.64 -4.59
CA ILE A 243 -15.91 -10.11 -4.91
C ILE A 243 -14.98 -9.90 -3.70
N ALA A 244 -14.17 -10.92 -3.37
CA ALA A 244 -13.23 -10.84 -2.26
C ALA A 244 -11.98 -10.01 -2.62
N TRP A 245 -11.38 -9.40 -1.59
CA TRP A 245 -10.25 -8.46 -1.75
C TRP A 245 -9.05 -8.95 -2.56
N PRO A 246 -8.66 -10.25 -2.59
CA PRO A 246 -7.50 -10.69 -3.39
C PRO A 246 -7.69 -10.44 -4.89
N TRP A 247 -8.93 -10.35 -5.35
CA TRP A 247 -9.28 -10.11 -6.75
C TRP A 247 -9.28 -8.64 -7.14
N PHE A 248 -9.19 -7.71 -6.18
CA PHE A 248 -9.25 -6.26 -6.45
C PHE A 248 -8.10 -5.83 -7.37
N VAL A 249 -6.89 -6.31 -7.07
CA VAL A 249 -5.69 -6.05 -7.89
C VAL A 249 -5.88 -6.59 -9.30
N PHE A 250 -6.46 -7.79 -9.45
CA PHE A 250 -6.72 -8.39 -10.75
C PHE A 250 -7.73 -7.59 -11.57
N VAL A 251 -8.88 -7.24 -10.97
CA VAL A 251 -9.93 -6.47 -11.64
C VAL A 251 -9.41 -5.10 -12.08
N GLY A 252 -8.74 -4.36 -11.18
CA GLY A 252 -8.17 -3.06 -11.48
C GLY A 252 -7.12 -3.15 -12.59
N CYS A 253 -6.26 -4.17 -12.55
CA CYS A 253 -5.24 -4.39 -13.56
C CYS A 253 -5.85 -4.67 -14.94
N VAL A 254 -6.82 -5.60 -15.03
CA VAL A 254 -7.44 -5.97 -16.30
C VAL A 254 -8.16 -4.79 -16.95
N VAL A 255 -8.94 -4.03 -16.17
CA VAL A 255 -9.69 -2.88 -16.69
C VAL A 255 -8.75 -1.79 -17.18
N THR A 256 -7.75 -1.41 -16.38
CA THR A 256 -6.77 -0.38 -16.77
C THR A 256 -5.96 -0.84 -17.99
N LEU A 257 -5.50 -2.09 -18.02
CA LEU A 257 -4.73 -2.63 -19.14
C LEU A 257 -5.57 -2.65 -20.43
N ALA A 258 -6.84 -3.05 -20.35
CA ALA A 258 -7.75 -3.05 -21.50
C ALA A 258 -7.91 -1.64 -22.08
N ILE A 259 -8.11 -0.62 -21.25
CA ILE A 259 -8.27 0.77 -21.72
C ILE A 259 -6.95 1.31 -22.27
N SER A 260 -5.84 1.15 -21.54
CA SER A 260 -4.53 1.65 -21.93
C SER A 260 -4.00 1.00 -23.22
N ALA A 261 -4.26 -0.29 -23.44
CA ALA A 261 -3.78 -1.01 -24.63
C ALA A 261 -4.52 -0.62 -25.93
N LEU A 262 -5.75 -0.10 -25.82
CA LEU A 262 -6.54 0.32 -26.98
C LEU A 262 -5.93 1.55 -27.69
N VAL A 263 -5.24 2.40 -26.94
CA VAL A 263 -4.67 3.65 -27.47
C VAL A 263 -3.23 3.44 -27.93
N ARG A 264 -2.88 4.03 -29.08
CA ARG A 264 -1.52 4.06 -29.59
C ARG A 264 -0.72 5.18 -28.94
N THR A 265 0.55 4.90 -28.64
CA THR A 265 1.47 5.89 -28.11
C THR A 265 1.72 6.98 -29.15
N PRO A 266 1.61 8.27 -28.79
CA PRO A 266 1.97 9.38 -29.66
C PRO A 266 3.41 9.23 -30.17
N GLN A 267 3.61 9.50 -31.46
CA GLN A 267 4.90 9.29 -32.12
C GLN A 267 6.01 10.19 -31.55
N THR A 268 5.64 11.35 -30.99
CA THR A 268 6.53 12.24 -30.23
C THR A 268 7.10 11.57 -28.98
N GLN A 269 6.29 10.79 -28.26
CA GLN A 269 6.72 10.06 -27.06
C GLN A 269 7.64 8.90 -27.42
N ILE A 270 7.31 8.17 -28.50
CA ILE A 270 8.17 7.09 -29.02
C ILE A 270 9.54 7.65 -29.43
N ALA A 271 9.56 8.76 -30.18
CA ALA A 271 10.80 9.39 -30.62
C ALA A 271 11.65 9.90 -29.44
N ALA A 272 11.01 10.48 -28.40
CA ALA A 272 11.71 10.89 -27.19
C ALA A 272 12.32 9.71 -26.42
N ALA A 273 11.60 8.60 -26.33
CA ALA A 273 12.08 7.37 -25.70
C ALA A 273 13.27 6.77 -26.47
N ASP A 274 13.17 6.66 -27.79
CA ASP A 274 14.25 6.15 -28.64
C ASP A 274 15.51 7.05 -28.55
N ALA A 275 15.33 8.38 -28.50
CA ALA A 275 16.43 9.32 -28.29
C ALA A 275 17.11 9.12 -26.93
N HIS A 276 16.34 8.86 -25.87
CA HIS A 276 16.88 8.60 -24.54
C HIS A 276 17.71 7.31 -24.52
N VAL A 277 17.20 6.21 -25.10
CA VAL A 277 17.91 4.93 -25.20
C VAL A 277 19.22 5.08 -25.97
N ALA A 278 19.22 5.84 -27.07
CA ALA A 278 20.43 6.12 -27.84
C ALA A 278 21.49 6.83 -26.97
N LEU A 279 21.10 7.82 -26.17
CA LEU A 279 22.00 8.53 -25.26
C LEU A 279 22.57 7.63 -24.16
N THR A 280 21.78 6.67 -23.65
CA THR A 280 22.23 5.78 -22.56
C THR A 280 23.20 4.71 -23.07
N ASN A 281 22.94 4.15 -24.26
CA ASN A 281 23.81 3.12 -24.86
C ASN A 281 25.20 3.66 -25.27
N HIS A 282 25.35 4.97 -25.49
CA HIS A 282 26.65 5.59 -25.74
C HIS A 282 27.48 5.83 -24.46
N GLN A 283 26.89 5.66 -23.27
CA GLN A 283 27.56 5.88 -21.97
C GLN A 283 27.97 4.57 -21.27
N THR A 284 27.74 3.42 -21.90
CA THR A 284 28.11 2.07 -21.43
C THR A 284 29.09 1.42 -22.39
#